data_AF-I4C226-F1
#
_entry.id   AF-I4C226-F1
#
_cell.length_a   1.000
_cell.length_b   1.000
_cell.length_c   1.000
_cell.angle_alpha   90.00
_cell.angle_beta   90.00
_cell.angle_gamma   90.00
#
_symmetry.space_group_name_H-M   'P 1'
#
loop_
_entity.id
_entity.type
_entity.pdbx_description
1 polymer ?
#
loop_
_entity_poly.entity_id
_entity_poly.type
_entity_poly.pdbx_seq_one_letter_code
_entity_poly.pdbx_strand_id
1 'polypeptide(L)'
;MPVIGLICCQVLEMEFAHVLANDPVADPVIVLQTDFSDGFSKTFEGLRGKPPTEITTLDDDLPVSESITVLVNVLQVGLHTVIKDLQTGILQAASAMAPYVDLFLLGYGLCGNALANPIELLASVDTPVMIPMDEDHAVDDCIGLLIGGRERYYSEQCKCAGTMFMTSGWANHWKDIMLKQNRGSFGCEISKRLMANYERVLVLSTSVMSSEEMTAQVTEFGELYSLRTEVRDGTLKILEQTWQNAKEKVSRF
;
A
#
# COMPACT_ATOMS: atom_id res chain seq x y z
N MET A 1 10.58 23.30 6.34
CA MET A 1 9.17 23.03 5.96
C MET A 1 8.97 21.54 6.06
N PRO A 2 7.84 21.08 6.59
CA PRO A 2 7.64 19.67 6.88
C PRO A 2 7.64 18.83 5.61
N VAL A 3 8.52 17.84 5.55
CA VAL A 3 8.56 16.81 4.51
C VAL A 3 8.16 15.47 5.13
N ILE A 4 7.11 14.86 4.60
CA ILE A 4 6.68 13.50 4.99
C ILE A 4 7.21 12.49 3.97
N GLY A 5 7.98 11.52 4.43
CA GLY A 5 8.40 10.36 3.66
C GLY A 5 7.35 9.25 3.70
N LEU A 6 6.64 9.01 2.60
CA LEU A 6 5.72 7.89 2.45
C LEU A 6 6.46 6.69 1.84
N ILE A 7 6.60 5.61 2.61
CA ILE A 7 7.06 4.31 2.10
C ILE A 7 5.86 3.38 2.11
N CYS A 8 5.31 3.03 0.96
CA CYS A 8 4.07 2.24 0.88
C CYS A 8 4.23 0.93 0.10
N CYS A 9 3.33 0.00 0.39
CA CYS A 9 3.21 -1.22 -0.40
C CYS A 9 2.59 -0.90 -1.75
N GLN A 10 3.10 -1.51 -2.82
CA GLN A 10 2.51 -1.36 -4.15
C GLN A 10 1.00 -1.70 -4.21
N VAL A 11 0.49 -2.60 -3.36
CA VAL A 11 -0.97 -2.88 -3.30
C VAL A 11 -1.82 -1.75 -2.71
N LEU A 12 -1.19 -0.70 -2.17
CA LEU A 12 -1.85 0.49 -1.62
C LEU A 12 -1.48 1.76 -2.39
N GLU A 13 -0.75 1.63 -3.51
CA GLU A 13 -0.21 2.77 -4.26
C GLU A 13 -1.33 3.69 -4.76
N MET A 14 -2.43 3.12 -5.26
CA MET A 14 -3.57 3.86 -5.80
C MET A 14 -4.38 4.52 -4.68
N GLU A 15 -4.53 3.84 -3.55
CA GLU A 15 -5.25 4.36 -2.39
C GLU A 15 -4.50 5.53 -1.73
N PHE A 16 -3.17 5.45 -1.60
CA PHE A 16 -2.38 6.60 -1.15
C PHE A 16 -2.35 7.72 -2.18
N ALA A 17 -2.21 7.41 -3.48
CA ALA A 17 -2.32 8.41 -4.54
C ALA A 17 -3.66 9.14 -4.44
N HIS A 18 -4.77 8.42 -4.21
CA HIS A 18 -6.09 9.00 -4.02
C HIS A 18 -6.18 9.92 -2.80
N VAL A 19 -5.66 9.50 -1.65
CA VAL A 19 -5.66 10.33 -0.43
C VAL A 19 -4.89 11.64 -0.66
N LEU A 20 -3.67 11.56 -1.22
CA LEU A 20 -2.84 12.74 -1.46
C LEU A 20 -3.38 13.63 -2.59
N ALA A 21 -3.92 13.01 -3.64
CA ALA A 21 -4.55 13.71 -4.77
C ALA A 21 -5.86 14.40 -4.41
N ASN A 22 -6.40 14.21 -3.20
CA ASN A 22 -7.59 14.91 -2.73
C ASN A 22 -7.31 15.91 -1.62
N ASP A 23 -6.10 15.94 -1.05
CA ASP A 23 -5.72 16.89 0.01
C ASP A 23 -4.76 17.97 -0.52
N PRO A 24 -5.20 19.23 -0.71
CA PRO A 24 -4.37 20.28 -1.30
C PRO A 24 -3.16 20.65 -0.43
N VAL A 25 -3.11 20.20 0.83
CA VAL A 25 -1.95 20.39 1.70
C VAL A 25 -0.77 19.52 1.24
N ALA A 26 -1.02 18.40 0.57
CA ALA A 26 0.04 17.60 -0.05
C ALA A 26 0.48 18.23 -1.39
N ASP A 27 1.35 19.24 -1.35
CA ASP A 27 1.88 19.90 -2.54
C ASP A 27 3.28 20.48 -2.24
N PRO A 28 4.36 20.02 -2.91
CA PRO A 28 4.36 19.01 -3.95
C PRO A 28 4.31 17.57 -3.42
N VAL A 29 3.76 16.68 -4.25
CA VAL A 29 3.96 15.23 -4.14
C VAL A 29 5.08 14.84 -5.10
N ILE A 30 6.14 14.28 -4.54
CA ILE A 30 7.36 13.88 -5.23
C ILE A 30 7.46 12.36 -5.16
N VAL A 31 7.58 11.70 -6.30
CA VAL A 31 7.61 10.24 -6.42
C VAL A 31 8.99 9.80 -6.88
N LEU A 32 9.63 8.93 -6.09
CA LEU A 32 10.83 8.23 -6.52
C LEU A 32 10.45 7.18 -7.56
N GLN A 33 10.88 7.39 -8.80
CA GLN A 33 10.64 6.51 -9.93
C GLN A 33 11.35 5.16 -9.73
N THR A 34 10.55 4.10 -9.70
CA THR A 34 11.00 2.71 -9.66
C THR A 34 10.13 1.87 -10.60
N ASP A 35 10.46 0.59 -10.77
CA ASP A 35 9.61 -0.37 -11.51
C ASP A 35 8.20 -0.52 -10.88
N PHE A 36 7.96 0.02 -9.68
CA PHE A 36 6.75 -0.18 -8.89
C PHE A 36 5.93 1.09 -8.65
N SER A 37 6.38 2.26 -9.11
CA SER A 37 5.74 3.55 -8.78
C SER A 37 4.75 4.07 -9.83
N ASP A 38 4.70 3.44 -11.01
CA ASP A 38 3.89 3.89 -12.15
C ASP A 38 2.38 3.93 -11.83
N GLY A 39 1.88 2.95 -11.08
CA GLY A 39 0.48 2.91 -10.65
C GLY A 39 0.12 4.11 -9.76
N PHE A 40 0.99 4.45 -8.81
CA PHE A 40 0.86 5.66 -8.01
C PHE A 40 0.78 6.92 -8.89
N SER A 41 1.77 7.14 -9.76
CA SER A 41 1.87 8.37 -10.57
C SER A 41 0.66 8.56 -11.48
N LYS A 42 0.22 7.49 -12.17
CA LYS A 42 -0.95 7.53 -13.06
C LYS A 42 -2.24 7.79 -12.30
N THR A 43 -2.45 7.15 -11.15
CA THR A 43 -3.63 7.41 -10.32
C THR A 43 -3.63 8.84 -9.79
N PHE A 44 -2.48 9.35 -9.35
CA PHE A 44 -2.37 10.73 -8.88
C PHE A 44 -2.67 11.73 -9.99
N GLU A 45 -2.08 11.54 -11.18
CA GLU A 45 -2.31 12.40 -12.35
C GLU A 45 -3.78 12.42 -12.77
N GLY A 46 -4.40 11.24 -12.87
CA GLY A 46 -5.81 11.12 -13.25
C GLY A 46 -6.77 11.84 -12.30
N LEU A 47 -6.43 11.93 -11.01
CA LEU A 47 -7.24 12.59 -10.00
C LEU A 47 -6.94 14.09 -9.86
N ARG A 48 -5.66 14.50 -9.92
CA ARG A 48 -5.25 15.91 -9.80
C ARG A 48 -5.33 16.69 -11.10
N GLY A 49 -5.33 16.02 -12.26
CA GLY A 49 -5.21 16.64 -13.57
C GLY A 49 -3.79 17.15 -13.90
N LYS A 50 -2.80 16.87 -13.05
CA LYS A 50 -1.37 17.12 -13.28
C LYS A 50 -0.55 15.96 -12.67
N PRO A 51 0.54 15.52 -13.30
CA PRO A 51 1.39 14.47 -12.73
C PRO A 51 2.08 14.95 -11.45
N PRO A 52 2.50 14.02 -10.57
CA PRO A 52 3.39 14.37 -9.47
C PRO A 52 4.76 14.79 -10.02
N THR A 53 5.60 15.38 -9.16
CA THR A 53 7.02 15.57 -9.50
C THR A 53 7.69 14.20 -9.43
N GLU A 54 8.42 13.81 -10.46
CA GLU A 54 9.10 12.52 -10.52
C GLU A 54 10.60 12.72 -10.48
N ILE A 55 11.27 11.96 -9.61
CA ILE A 55 12.73 11.96 -9.46
C ILE A 55 13.25 10.53 -9.63
N THR A 56 14.43 10.37 -10.21
CA THR A 56 15.07 9.04 -10.37
C THR A 56 16.06 8.74 -9.26
N THR A 57 16.54 9.77 -8.57
CA THR A 57 17.56 9.70 -7.55
C THR A 57 17.23 10.70 -6.44
N LEU A 58 17.65 10.41 -5.21
CA LEU A 58 17.35 11.25 -4.05
C LEU A 58 18.30 12.45 -3.92
N ASP A 59 19.31 12.57 -4.78
CA ASP A 59 20.24 13.69 -4.81
C ASP A 59 19.67 14.97 -5.46
N ASP A 60 18.43 14.91 -5.96
CA ASP A 60 17.69 16.07 -6.43
C ASP A 60 17.29 16.97 -5.25
N ASP A 61 17.56 18.28 -5.36
CA ASP A 61 17.11 19.26 -4.37
C ASP A 61 15.58 19.24 -4.30
N LEU A 62 15.02 18.96 -3.11
CA LEU A 62 13.57 18.98 -2.95
C LEU A 62 13.04 20.41 -3.16
N PRO A 63 11.97 20.59 -3.96
CA PRO A 63 11.36 21.89 -4.21
C PRO A 63 10.90 22.54 -2.91
N VAL A 64 11.13 23.85 -2.82
CA VAL A 64 10.68 24.64 -1.68
C VAL A 64 9.17 24.90 -1.83
N SER A 65 8.38 24.58 -0.80
CA SER A 65 6.92 24.76 -0.75
C SER A 65 6.46 25.39 0.57
N GLU A 66 5.40 26.20 0.51
CA GLU A 66 4.71 26.71 1.72
C GLU A 66 3.79 25.65 2.36
N SER A 67 3.57 24.52 1.70
CA SER A 67 2.73 23.41 2.15
C SER A 67 3.57 22.19 2.58
N ILE A 68 2.92 21.05 2.89
CA ILE A 68 3.62 19.81 3.22
C ILE A 68 4.10 19.14 1.93
N THR A 69 5.41 18.96 1.81
CA THR A 69 6.01 18.14 0.75
C THR A 69 5.87 16.66 1.11
N VAL A 70 5.47 15.83 0.16
CA VAL A 70 5.41 14.37 0.35
C VAL A 70 6.39 13.69 -0.59
N LEU A 71 7.38 12.99 -0.03
CA LEU A 71 8.33 12.17 -0.79
C LEU A 71 7.89 10.71 -0.73
N VAL A 72 7.50 10.15 -1.88
CA VAL A 72 6.87 8.83 -2.00
C VAL A 72 7.87 7.81 -2.56
N ASN A 73 7.96 6.66 -1.91
CA ASN A 73 8.67 5.49 -2.39
C ASN A 73 7.76 4.25 -2.31
N VAL A 74 7.39 3.72 -3.48
CA VAL A 74 6.53 2.53 -3.59
C VAL A 74 7.41 1.30 -3.68
N LEU A 75 7.27 0.37 -2.73
CA LEU A 75 8.05 -0.87 -2.73
C LEU A 75 7.27 -2.03 -3.36
N GLN A 76 8.02 -2.91 -4.00
CA GLN A 76 7.54 -4.11 -4.69
C GLN A 76 6.42 -4.85 -3.94
N VAL A 77 5.40 -5.28 -4.68
CA VAL A 77 4.36 -6.16 -4.15
C VAL A 77 4.94 -7.50 -3.65
N GLY A 78 4.37 -8.02 -2.54
CA GLY A 78 4.66 -9.37 -2.07
C GLY A 78 5.94 -9.53 -1.24
N LEU A 79 6.66 -8.45 -0.92
CA LEU A 79 7.83 -8.50 -0.03
C LEU A 79 7.54 -9.17 1.34
N HIS A 80 6.31 -9.06 1.84
CA HIS A 80 5.90 -9.69 3.10
C HIS A 80 5.88 -11.23 3.07
N THR A 81 6.00 -11.86 1.89
CA THR A 81 6.12 -13.32 1.76
C THR A 81 7.34 -13.85 2.53
N VAL A 82 8.38 -13.02 2.65
CA VAL A 82 9.57 -13.30 3.45
C VAL A 82 9.78 -12.10 4.38
N ILE A 83 9.59 -12.28 5.68
CA ILE A 83 9.70 -11.21 6.69
C ILE A 83 10.97 -10.36 6.50
N LYS A 84 12.12 -11.01 6.27
CA LYS A 84 13.41 -10.34 6.08
C LYS A 84 13.45 -9.45 4.83
N ASP A 85 12.78 -9.84 3.75
CA ASP A 85 12.76 -9.08 2.50
C ASP A 85 12.00 -7.77 2.70
N LEU A 86 10.84 -7.81 3.37
CA LEU A 86 10.09 -6.60 3.71
C LEU A 86 10.87 -5.69 4.66
N GLN A 87 11.42 -6.26 5.74
CA GLN A 87 12.19 -5.49 6.72
C GLN A 87 13.42 -4.81 6.10
N THR A 88 14.15 -5.55 5.26
CA THR A 88 15.33 -5.03 4.56
C THR A 88 14.94 -3.95 3.56
N GLY A 89 13.88 -4.16 2.77
CA GLY A 89 13.38 -3.18 1.81
C GLY A 89 12.96 -1.86 2.48
N ILE A 90 12.21 -1.95 3.59
CA ILE A 90 11.80 -0.76 4.36
C ILE A 90 12.99 -0.06 4.99
N LEU A 91 13.93 -0.78 5.60
CA LEU A 91 15.12 -0.17 6.20
C LEU A 91 15.99 0.53 5.14
N GLN A 92 16.18 -0.08 3.97
CA GLN A 92 16.94 0.53 2.87
C GLN A 92 16.26 1.79 2.34
N ALA A 93 14.96 1.73 2.09
CA ALA A 93 14.18 2.88 1.65
C ALA A 93 14.22 4.03 2.66
N ALA A 94 13.97 3.72 3.94
CA ALA A 94 14.02 4.71 5.02
C ALA A 94 15.41 5.31 5.18
N SER A 95 16.47 4.50 5.17
CA SER A 95 17.85 4.98 5.29
C SER A 95 18.23 5.93 4.15
N ALA A 96 17.77 5.65 2.93
CA ALA A 96 18.03 6.50 1.77
C ALA A 96 17.25 7.82 1.83
N MET A 97 15.99 7.78 2.29
CA MET A 97 15.11 8.94 2.35
C MET A 97 15.33 9.83 3.58
N ALA A 98 15.89 9.30 4.67
CA ALA A 98 16.03 9.98 5.96
C ALA A 98 16.66 11.39 5.90
N PRO A 99 17.69 11.66 5.06
CA PRO A 99 18.27 12.99 4.96
C PRO A 99 17.31 14.08 4.44
N TYR A 100 16.17 13.67 3.86
CA TYR A 100 15.26 14.53 3.12
C TYR A 100 13.89 14.67 3.79
N VAL A 101 13.62 13.95 4.90
CA VAL A 101 12.28 13.85 5.48
C VAL A 101 12.28 14.07 6.98
N ASP A 102 11.24 14.72 7.48
CA ASP A 102 11.06 15.03 8.90
C ASP A 102 10.24 13.95 9.64
N LEU A 103 9.47 13.15 8.89
CA LEU A 103 8.59 12.10 9.41
C LEU A 103 8.40 11.00 8.37
N PHE A 104 8.56 9.74 8.78
CA PHE A 104 8.15 8.59 7.98
C PHE A 104 6.70 8.19 8.25
N LEU A 105 5.95 7.99 7.18
CA LEU A 105 4.65 7.33 7.15
C LEU A 105 4.79 6.00 6.42
N LEU A 106 4.68 4.88 7.15
CA LEU A 106 4.69 3.56 6.54
C LEU A 106 3.30 3.22 6.03
N GLY A 107 3.11 3.22 4.72
CA GLY A 107 1.88 2.78 4.05
C GLY A 107 1.73 1.26 4.03
N TYR A 108 1.65 0.66 5.22
CA TYR A 108 1.60 -0.77 5.47
C TYR A 108 0.76 -1.09 6.72
N GLY A 109 0.17 -2.28 6.77
CA GLY A 109 -0.18 -2.90 8.06
C GLY A 109 1.00 -3.69 8.63
N LEU A 110 0.77 -4.56 9.61
CA LEU A 110 1.82 -5.40 10.21
C LEU A 110 2.35 -6.48 9.26
N CYS A 111 1.52 -6.90 8.28
CA CYS A 111 1.87 -7.78 7.16
C CYS A 111 2.60 -9.04 7.59
N GLY A 112 1.90 -9.90 8.36
CA GLY A 112 2.49 -11.12 8.91
C GLY A 112 3.46 -10.85 10.07
N ASN A 113 3.25 -9.76 10.81
CA ASN A 113 4.10 -9.27 11.90
C ASN A 113 5.52 -8.89 11.51
N ALA A 114 5.81 -8.76 10.22
CA ALA A 114 7.09 -8.24 9.75
C ALA A 114 7.35 -6.81 10.26
N LEU A 115 6.29 -6.04 10.49
CA LEU A 115 6.33 -4.69 11.04
C LEU A 115 5.76 -4.58 12.45
N ALA A 116 5.85 -5.64 13.27
CA ALA A 116 5.39 -5.61 14.66
C ALA A 116 6.10 -4.55 15.53
N ASN A 117 7.38 -4.29 15.25
CA ASN A 117 8.19 -3.29 15.96
C ASN A 117 8.86 -2.34 14.95
N PRO A 118 8.11 -1.45 14.28
CA PRO A 118 8.66 -0.62 13.20
C PRO A 118 9.67 0.41 13.72
N ILE A 119 9.52 0.86 14.97
CA ILE A 119 10.45 1.78 15.64
C ILE A 119 11.81 1.09 15.87
N GLU A 120 11.81 -0.18 16.30
CA GLU A 120 13.05 -0.94 16.49
C GLU A 120 13.71 -1.25 15.15
N LEU A 121 12.92 -1.66 14.16
CA LEU A 121 13.40 -1.93 12.80
C LEU A 121 14.13 -0.72 12.19
N LEU A 122 13.62 0.49 12.45
CA LEU A 122 14.15 1.74 11.92
C LEU A 122 14.96 2.53 12.94
N ALA A 123 15.42 1.92 14.03
CA ALA A 123 16.15 2.61 15.10
C ALA A 123 17.49 3.22 14.64
N SER A 124 18.06 2.74 13.52
CA SER A 124 19.26 3.33 12.91
C SER A 124 18.98 4.61 12.12
N VAL A 125 17.70 4.95 11.91
CA VAL A 125 17.25 6.15 11.23
C VAL A 125 16.76 7.14 12.28
N ASP A 126 17.38 8.32 12.35
CA ASP A 126 17.04 9.37 13.34
C ASP A 126 15.84 10.21 12.89
N THR A 127 14.80 9.54 12.39
CA THR A 127 13.57 10.17 11.89
C THR A 127 12.36 9.49 12.52
N PRO A 128 11.40 10.23 13.09
CA PRO A 128 10.18 9.65 13.63
C PRO A 128 9.43 8.80 12.60
N VAL A 129 8.84 7.69 13.06
CA VAL A 129 8.08 6.75 12.21
C VAL A 129 6.64 6.66 12.68
N MET A 130 5.71 6.53 11.73
CA MET A 130 4.30 6.24 11.95
C MET A 130 3.85 5.05 11.09
N ILE A 131 2.89 4.29 11.61
CA ILE A 131 2.19 3.21 10.92
C ILE A 131 0.68 3.41 11.09
N PRO A 132 -0.16 3.03 10.12
CA PRO A 132 -1.60 3.03 10.27
C PRO A 132 -2.08 2.28 11.52
N MET A 133 -3.04 2.89 12.21
CA MET A 133 -3.65 2.37 13.43
C MET A 133 -5.13 2.10 13.21
N ASP A 134 -5.62 0.97 13.72
CA ASP A 134 -7.03 0.66 13.95
C ASP A 134 -7.32 0.89 15.43
N GLU A 135 -7.96 2.01 15.74
CA GLU A 135 -8.21 2.47 17.12
C GLU A 135 -6.92 2.54 17.97
N ASP A 136 -6.69 1.56 18.85
CA ASP A 136 -5.60 1.51 19.81
C ASP A 136 -4.41 0.63 19.39
N HIS A 137 -4.49 -0.03 18.23
CA HIS A 137 -3.46 -0.97 17.76
C HIS A 137 -3.11 -0.77 16.28
N ALA A 138 -1.95 -1.26 15.85
CA ALA A 138 -1.56 -1.21 14.44
C ALA A 138 -2.43 -2.17 13.61
N VAL A 139 -2.75 -1.76 12.38
CA VAL A 139 -3.58 -2.58 11.47
C VAL A 139 -2.85 -3.86 11.06
N ASP A 140 -3.53 -5.00 11.04
CA ASP A 140 -2.90 -6.32 10.84
C ASP A 140 -2.17 -6.48 9.49
N ASP A 141 -2.73 -5.98 8.39
CA ASP A 141 -2.13 -6.02 7.06
C ASP A 141 -2.74 -4.96 6.10
N CYS A 142 -2.29 -4.96 4.85
CA CYS A 142 -2.82 -4.07 3.80
C CYS A 142 -4.31 -4.31 3.46
N ILE A 143 -4.85 -5.50 3.74
CA ILE A 143 -6.27 -5.79 3.57
C ILE A 143 -7.08 -5.17 4.70
N GLY A 144 -6.60 -5.30 5.95
CA GLY A 144 -7.16 -4.68 7.15
C GLY A 144 -7.39 -3.17 6.98
N LEU A 145 -6.45 -2.51 6.31
CA LEU A 145 -6.53 -1.07 5.99
C LEU A 145 -7.76 -0.72 5.16
N LEU A 146 -8.14 -1.58 4.21
CA LEU A 146 -9.18 -1.32 3.22
C LEU A 146 -10.51 -2.00 3.53
N ILE A 147 -10.53 -3.06 4.33
CA ILE A 147 -11.78 -3.67 4.83
C ILE A 147 -12.39 -2.87 6.00
N GLY A 148 -11.56 -2.04 6.65
CA GLY A 148 -11.95 -1.17 7.76
C GLY A 148 -11.73 -1.79 9.12
N GLY A 149 -10.54 -2.37 9.33
CA GLY A 149 -10.08 -2.82 10.64
C GLY A 149 -10.24 -4.31 10.91
N ARG A 150 -9.67 -4.74 12.04
CA ARG A 150 -9.53 -6.14 12.46
C ARG A 150 -10.89 -6.84 12.59
N GLU A 151 -11.85 -6.19 13.23
CA GLU A 151 -13.16 -6.81 13.50
C GLU A 151 -13.91 -7.16 12.21
N ARG A 152 -13.89 -6.26 11.21
CA ARG A 152 -14.53 -6.52 9.92
C ARG A 152 -13.82 -7.64 9.18
N TYR A 153 -12.49 -7.62 9.20
CA TYR A 153 -11.67 -8.65 8.58
C TYR A 153 -11.95 -10.03 9.17
N TYR A 154 -11.89 -10.13 10.50
CA TYR A 154 -12.18 -11.37 11.22
C TYR A 154 -13.60 -11.88 10.95
N SER A 155 -14.59 -10.99 10.91
CA SER A 155 -15.98 -11.37 10.63
C SER A 155 -16.14 -12.04 9.25
N GLU A 156 -15.39 -11.61 8.23
CA GLU A 156 -15.42 -12.22 6.89
C GLU A 156 -14.68 -13.55 6.84
N GLN A 157 -13.60 -13.71 7.61
CA GLN A 157 -12.91 -14.99 7.76
C GLN A 157 -13.79 -16.02 8.47
N CYS A 158 -14.56 -15.62 9.50
CA CYS A 158 -15.50 -16.51 10.18
C CYS A 158 -16.65 -16.98 9.29
N LYS A 159 -17.10 -16.17 8.32
CA LYS A 159 -18.13 -16.57 7.35
C LYS A 159 -17.61 -17.61 6.36
N CYS A 160 -16.34 -17.52 5.98
CA CYS A 160 -15.72 -18.41 5.02
C CYS A 160 -14.20 -18.40 5.21
N ALA A 161 -13.64 -19.46 5.80
CA ALA A 161 -12.20 -19.54 6.04
C ALA A 161 -11.39 -19.47 4.74
N GLY A 162 -11.91 -20.06 3.65
CA GLY A 162 -11.34 -19.98 2.30
C GLY A 162 -11.65 -18.67 1.56
N THR A 163 -11.49 -17.51 2.20
CA THR A 163 -11.72 -16.20 1.56
C THR A 163 -10.42 -15.60 1.03
N MET A 164 -10.35 -15.35 -0.28
CA MET A 164 -9.30 -14.54 -0.90
C MET A 164 -9.77 -13.08 -0.94
N PHE A 165 -9.14 -12.22 -0.17
CA PHE A 165 -9.49 -10.80 -0.14
C PHE A 165 -8.80 -10.07 -1.29
N MET A 166 -9.54 -9.27 -2.04
CA MET A 166 -9.01 -8.60 -3.23
C MET A 166 -9.32 -7.12 -3.20
N THR A 167 -8.27 -6.31 -3.00
CA THR A 167 -8.30 -4.86 -3.12
C THR A 167 -7.98 -4.46 -4.55
N SER A 168 -8.14 -3.18 -4.90
CA SER A 168 -7.78 -2.66 -6.23
C SER A 168 -6.31 -2.91 -6.56
N GLY A 169 -5.38 -2.64 -5.63
CA GLY A 169 -3.97 -2.96 -5.84
C GLY A 169 -3.70 -4.46 -5.98
N TRP A 170 -4.40 -5.32 -5.22
CA TRP A 170 -4.27 -6.77 -5.38
C TRP A 170 -4.77 -7.22 -6.76
N ALA A 171 -5.89 -6.67 -7.23
CA ALA A 171 -6.45 -6.95 -8.55
C ALA A 171 -5.56 -6.45 -9.70
N ASN A 172 -4.83 -5.36 -9.54
CA ASN A 172 -3.86 -4.92 -10.55
C ASN A 172 -2.63 -5.81 -10.62
N HIS A 173 -2.21 -6.37 -9.49
CA HIS A 173 -0.91 -7.04 -9.35
C HIS A 173 -1.02 -8.57 -9.19
N TRP A 174 -2.22 -9.16 -9.29
CA TRP A 174 -2.42 -10.58 -8.95
C TRP A 174 -1.57 -11.53 -9.79
N LYS A 175 -1.28 -11.18 -11.05
CA LYS A 175 -0.43 -12.00 -11.94
C LYS A 175 1.01 -12.02 -11.45
N ASP A 176 1.54 -10.89 -10.98
CA ASP A 176 2.89 -10.83 -10.41
C ASP A 176 2.98 -11.57 -9.08
N ILE A 177 1.93 -11.48 -8.26
CA ILE A 177 1.82 -12.18 -6.98
C ILE A 177 1.74 -13.70 -7.16
N MET A 178 0.82 -14.15 -8.04
CA MET A 178 0.43 -15.56 -8.12
C MET A 178 1.16 -16.35 -9.19
N LEU A 179 1.59 -15.70 -10.27
CA LEU A 179 2.23 -16.37 -11.42
C LEU A 179 3.73 -16.08 -11.50
N LYS A 180 4.26 -15.16 -10.66
CA LYS A 180 5.67 -14.79 -10.54
C LYS A 180 6.44 -14.92 -11.86
N GLN A 181 6.06 -14.11 -12.86
CA GLN A 181 6.66 -14.11 -14.20
C GLN A 181 8.21 -14.03 -14.17
N ASN A 182 8.82 -13.50 -13.09
CA ASN A 182 10.26 -13.21 -13.00
C ASN A 182 11.05 -13.88 -11.85
N ARG A 183 10.51 -14.81 -11.04
CA ARG A 183 11.26 -15.44 -9.92
C ARG A 183 11.02 -16.94 -9.74
N GLY A 184 11.41 -17.73 -10.74
CA GLY A 184 11.53 -19.18 -10.60
C GLY A 184 10.19 -19.88 -10.32
N SER A 185 9.31 -19.89 -11.32
CA SER A 185 8.22 -20.87 -11.50
C SER A 185 7.55 -21.40 -10.21
N PHE A 186 6.65 -20.60 -9.62
CA PHE A 186 5.38 -21.19 -9.19
C PHE A 186 4.55 -21.36 -10.46
N GLY A 187 4.67 -22.53 -11.11
CA GLY A 187 3.84 -22.81 -12.28
C GLY A 187 2.36 -22.68 -11.93
N CYS A 188 1.52 -22.39 -12.92
CA CYS A 188 0.05 -22.29 -12.76
C CYS A 188 -0.56 -23.48 -11.98
N GLU A 189 0.05 -24.67 -12.08
CA GLU A 189 -0.38 -25.82 -11.28
C GLU A 189 -0.12 -25.65 -9.78
N ILE A 190 1.04 -25.11 -9.38
CA ILE A 190 1.36 -24.87 -7.97
C ILE A 190 0.48 -23.75 -7.41
N SER A 191 0.23 -22.68 -8.17
CA SER A 191 -0.68 -21.62 -7.73
C SER A 191 -2.09 -22.16 -7.51
N LYS A 192 -2.59 -23.04 -8.39
CA LYS A 192 -3.88 -23.74 -8.18
C LYS A 192 -3.90 -24.60 -6.93
N ARG A 193 -2.79 -25.29 -6.60
CA ARG A 193 -2.68 -26.07 -5.35
C ARG A 193 -2.69 -25.18 -4.11
N LEU A 194 -2.04 -24.02 -4.15
CA LEU A 194 -2.11 -23.03 -3.06
C LEU A 194 -3.55 -22.51 -2.85
N MET A 195 -4.30 -22.38 -3.95
CA MET A 195 -5.68 -21.90 -3.92
C MET A 195 -6.73 -23.00 -3.68
N ALA A 196 -6.33 -24.26 -3.50
CA ALA A 196 -7.25 -25.41 -3.50
C ALA A 196 -8.31 -25.39 -2.39
N ASN A 197 -8.03 -24.71 -1.27
CA ASN A 197 -8.96 -24.57 -0.14
C ASN A 197 -9.64 -23.19 -0.08
N TYR A 198 -9.44 -22.35 -1.10
CA TYR A 198 -10.19 -21.12 -1.24
C TYR A 198 -11.52 -21.42 -1.94
N GLU A 199 -12.57 -20.75 -1.47
CA GLU A 199 -13.94 -20.94 -1.95
C GLU A 199 -14.47 -19.68 -2.63
N ARG A 200 -14.03 -18.50 -2.16
CA ARG A 200 -14.46 -17.21 -2.69
C ARG A 200 -13.33 -16.21 -2.83
N VAL A 201 -13.49 -15.30 -3.80
CA VAL A 201 -12.82 -14.01 -3.81
C VAL A 201 -13.80 -12.95 -3.26
N LEU A 202 -13.40 -12.25 -2.20
CA LEU A 202 -14.14 -11.12 -1.64
C LEU A 202 -13.47 -9.83 -2.09
N VAL A 203 -14.12 -9.15 -3.02
CA VAL A 203 -13.69 -7.87 -3.56
C VAL A 203 -14.01 -6.75 -2.58
N LEU A 204 -12.99 -5.95 -2.25
CA LEU A 204 -13.11 -4.73 -1.46
C LEU A 204 -13.16 -3.54 -2.42
N SER A 205 -14.37 -3.13 -2.78
CA SER A 205 -14.60 -2.03 -3.71
C SER A 205 -14.33 -0.68 -3.03
N THR A 206 -13.49 0.16 -3.64
CA THR A 206 -13.27 1.54 -3.20
C THR A 206 -13.42 2.49 -4.40
N SER A 207 -13.30 3.80 -4.17
CA SER A 207 -13.38 4.82 -5.23
C SER A 207 -12.15 4.87 -6.16
N VAL A 208 -11.10 4.08 -5.90
CA VAL A 208 -9.80 4.24 -6.59
C VAL A 208 -9.71 3.49 -7.92
N MET A 209 -10.57 2.50 -8.13
CA MET A 209 -10.63 1.71 -9.36
C MET A 209 -12.08 1.60 -9.81
N SER A 210 -12.31 1.71 -11.12
CA SER A 210 -13.67 1.58 -11.65
C SER A 210 -14.23 0.17 -11.44
N SER A 211 -15.54 0.05 -11.32
CA SER A 211 -16.20 -1.26 -11.19
C SER A 211 -15.96 -2.15 -12.42
N GLU A 212 -15.79 -1.56 -13.60
CA GLU A 212 -15.52 -2.29 -14.85
C GLU A 212 -14.12 -2.93 -14.85
N GLU A 213 -13.08 -2.15 -14.54
CA GLU A 213 -11.70 -2.65 -14.42
C GLU A 213 -11.58 -3.72 -13.34
N MET A 214 -12.18 -3.46 -12.17
CA MET A 214 -12.18 -4.42 -11.07
C MET A 214 -12.88 -5.73 -11.47
N THR A 215 -14.04 -5.64 -12.15
CA THR A 215 -14.78 -6.82 -12.61
C THR A 215 -13.95 -7.63 -13.60
N ALA A 216 -13.24 -6.99 -14.53
CA ALA A 216 -12.40 -7.68 -15.50
C ALA A 216 -11.29 -8.50 -14.81
N GLN A 217 -10.55 -7.90 -13.87
CA GLN A 217 -9.46 -8.56 -13.14
C GLN A 217 -9.97 -9.72 -12.28
N VAL A 218 -11.06 -9.48 -11.54
CA VAL A 218 -11.64 -10.46 -10.61
C VAL A 218 -12.25 -11.64 -11.36
N THR A 219 -12.85 -11.40 -12.54
CA THR A 219 -13.41 -12.47 -13.38
C THR A 219 -12.31 -13.40 -13.86
N GLU A 220 -11.22 -12.86 -14.42
CA GLU A 220 -10.09 -13.66 -14.88
C GLU A 220 -9.48 -14.50 -13.73
N PHE A 221 -9.29 -13.88 -12.55
CA PHE A 221 -8.78 -14.57 -11.37
C PHE A 221 -9.74 -15.66 -10.87
N GLY A 222 -11.03 -15.34 -10.75
CA GLY A 222 -12.07 -16.24 -10.26
C GLY A 222 -12.24 -17.46 -11.15
N GLU A 223 -12.19 -17.28 -12.48
CA GLU A 223 -12.23 -18.37 -13.46
C GLU A 223 -10.99 -19.27 -13.36
N LEU A 224 -9.79 -18.68 -13.25
CA LEU A 224 -8.54 -19.43 -13.16
C LEU A 224 -8.50 -20.36 -11.94
N TYR A 225 -9.03 -19.90 -10.80
CA TYR A 225 -9.00 -20.62 -9.53
C TYR A 225 -10.35 -21.25 -9.13
N SER A 226 -11.38 -21.13 -9.98
CA SER A 226 -12.73 -21.68 -9.72
C SER A 226 -13.37 -21.17 -8.42
N LEU A 227 -13.27 -19.85 -8.17
CA LEU A 227 -13.78 -19.20 -6.97
C LEU A 227 -15.10 -18.47 -7.26
N ARG A 228 -16.03 -18.46 -6.29
CA ARG A 228 -17.19 -17.54 -6.37
C ARG A 228 -16.72 -16.12 -6.09
N THR A 229 -17.31 -15.15 -6.79
CA THR A 229 -17.02 -13.73 -6.56
C THR A 229 -18.09 -13.10 -5.68
N GLU A 230 -17.66 -12.39 -4.65
CA GLU A 230 -18.51 -11.55 -3.82
C GLU A 230 -17.90 -10.16 -3.71
N VAL A 231 -18.75 -9.15 -3.55
CA VAL A 231 -18.31 -7.75 -3.44
C VAL A 231 -18.81 -7.17 -2.13
N ARG A 232 -17.93 -6.42 -1.48
CA ARG A 232 -18.25 -5.59 -0.32
C ARG A 232 -17.58 -4.24 -0.47
N ASP A 233 -18.21 -3.21 0.07
CA ASP A 233 -17.60 -1.90 0.18
C ASP A 233 -16.36 -1.95 1.09
N GLY A 234 -15.22 -1.57 0.52
CA GLY A 234 -14.03 -1.20 1.25
C GLY A 234 -14.13 0.23 1.80
N THR A 235 -13.04 0.70 2.38
CA THR A 235 -12.97 2.04 2.97
C THR A 235 -11.55 2.62 2.87
N LEU A 236 -11.46 3.94 2.76
CA LEU A 236 -10.20 4.69 2.85
C LEU A 236 -10.01 5.36 4.22
N LYS A 237 -10.97 5.22 5.14
CA LYS A 237 -11.00 5.97 6.41
C LYS A 237 -9.73 5.83 7.25
N ILE A 238 -9.18 4.62 7.32
CA ILE A 238 -7.95 4.38 8.09
C ILE A 238 -6.76 5.09 7.42
N LEU A 239 -6.66 5.07 6.09
CA LEU A 239 -5.61 5.77 5.35
C LEU A 239 -5.76 7.29 5.45
N GLU A 240 -6.98 7.81 5.33
CA GLU A 240 -7.30 9.23 5.50
C GLU A 240 -6.93 9.71 6.91
N GLN A 241 -7.33 8.96 7.95
CA GLN A 241 -6.99 9.28 9.33
C GLN A 241 -5.49 9.19 9.58
N THR A 242 -4.83 8.19 9.01
CA THR A 242 -3.37 8.02 9.10
C THR A 242 -2.64 9.22 8.49
N TRP A 243 -3.12 9.71 7.34
CA TRP A 243 -2.61 10.92 6.73
C TRP A 243 -2.87 12.17 7.58
N GLN A 244 -4.08 12.35 8.13
CA GLN A 244 -4.36 13.47 9.03
C GLN A 244 -3.42 13.47 10.25
N ASN A 245 -3.23 12.32 10.88
CA ASN A 245 -2.34 12.17 12.03
C ASN A 245 -0.89 12.52 11.67
N ALA A 246 -0.42 12.15 10.46
CA ALA A 246 0.92 12.47 10.00
C ALA A 246 1.11 13.98 9.82
N LYS A 247 0.12 14.68 9.23
CA LYS A 247 0.14 16.15 9.11
C LYS A 247 0.17 16.84 10.46
N GLU A 248 -0.66 16.40 11.41
CA GLU A 248 -0.68 16.97 12.76
C GLU A 248 0.65 16.77 13.48
N LYS A 249 1.29 15.62 13.29
CA LYS A 249 2.57 15.31 13.93
C LYS A 249 3.70 16.14 13.34
N VAL A 250 3.78 16.23 12.01
CA VAL A 250 4.87 16.97 11.35
C VAL A 250 4.75 18.49 11.59
N SER A 251 3.54 18.99 11.77
CA SER A 251 3.28 20.42 12.07
C SER A 251 3.67 20.83 13.50
N ARG A 252 4.05 19.88 14.36
CA ARG A 252 4.51 20.13 15.73
C ARG A 252 6.04 20.18 15.85
N PHE A 253 6.76 19.86 14.77
CA PHE A 253 8.21 20.03 14.66
C PHE A 253 8.52 21.42 14.11
#